data_AF-G0QNV7-F1
#
_entry.id   AF-G0QNV7-F1
#
_cell.length_a   1.000
_cell.length_b   1.000
_cell.length_c   1.000
_cell.angle_alpha   90.00
_cell.angle_beta   90.00
_cell.angle_gamma   90.00
#
_symmetry.space_group_name_H-M   'P 1'
#
loop_
_entity.id
_entity.type
_entity.pdbx_description
1 polymer ?
#
loop_
_entity_poly.entity_id
_entity_poly.type
_entity_poly.pdbx_seq_one_letter_code
_entity_poly.pdbx_strand_id
1 'polypeptide(L)'
;MQKNNIEINLNRQKKKIKQIAQCLKYLLNLKQINITLKHNKEELYFLKNIKQLEIINNRCIIKIIIIFLQIQKILNFQNNKKQIMRSQYINFNNKISKINKKIIFDDIRQMYQNNQFENNQELMQQFQNQVHLILNCLQQKNGLEENIFKQYMLQIKSKYTIYELCFSKIIDFAESIDSLFYNSLVSIHDSHALIFKQMSNQNYKIQFLQNNYNQYQQNTDNKNIVCFQKIYKQLIKIKYQNQLNELNEQIQQLKEENKQYLDKIIRLSKLQDNSYIKEYTKENFQQQESNKRTFRDHNCSQIQSFKYLHIKQLKEIINEIYTSKEWFDNKQIKQNLPSQTLEQHMYEYLSQKYGLKNMVIEQANVIINNLKKYSQEDNDVQVFTKILKNECDENFRYVQGQLKKTIQELLFMHLKGKNPLKTNETQNKWQIKELKDIQNLRNF
;
A
#
# COMPACT_ATOMS: atom_id res chain seq x y z
N MET A 1 14.10 -47.14 -20.98
CA MET A 1 15.02 -46.48 -20.03
C MET A 1 14.85 -47.13 -18.66
N GLN A 2 15.84 -47.88 -18.20
CA GLN A 2 15.82 -48.50 -16.87
C GLN A 2 15.90 -47.41 -15.79
N LYS A 3 14.93 -47.35 -14.88
CA LYS A 3 15.00 -46.47 -13.71
C LYS A 3 15.97 -47.10 -12.70
N ASN A 4 17.16 -46.55 -12.58
CA ASN A 4 18.14 -46.99 -11.60
C ASN A 4 17.71 -46.51 -10.20
N ASN A 5 16.93 -47.32 -9.50
CA ASN A 5 16.61 -47.11 -8.10
C ASN A 5 17.73 -47.72 -7.24
N ILE A 6 18.43 -46.86 -6.49
CA ILE A 6 19.45 -47.29 -5.53
C ILE A 6 18.91 -47.00 -4.12
N GLU A 7 18.87 -48.03 -3.29
CA GLU A 7 18.54 -47.93 -1.88
C GLU A 7 19.83 -48.11 -1.05
N ILE A 8 20.19 -47.11 -0.24
CA ILE A 8 21.41 -47.14 0.57
C ILE A 8 21.05 -46.91 2.03
N ASN A 9 21.35 -47.90 2.88
CA ASN A 9 21.21 -47.78 4.32
C ASN A 9 22.55 -47.38 4.96
N LEU A 10 22.65 -46.13 5.44
CA LEU A 10 23.87 -45.59 6.03
C LEU A 10 23.75 -45.43 7.54
N ASN A 11 24.28 -46.41 8.28
CA ASN A 11 24.46 -46.27 9.72
C ASN A 11 25.81 -45.58 10.06
N ARG A 12 25.71 -44.33 10.53
CA ARG A 12 26.59 -43.63 11.50
C ARG A 12 27.99 -43.13 11.11
N GLN A 13 28.37 -42.93 9.84
CA GLN A 13 29.68 -42.31 9.55
C GLN A 13 29.60 -41.10 8.59
N LYS A 14 29.77 -39.88 9.12
CA LYS A 14 29.83 -38.62 8.33
C LYS A 14 30.89 -38.64 7.22
N LYS A 15 32.01 -39.35 7.41
CA LYS A 15 33.04 -39.53 6.37
C LYS A 15 32.50 -40.33 5.16
N LYS A 16 31.69 -41.36 5.41
CA LYS A 16 31.04 -42.16 4.35
C LYS A 16 30.03 -41.34 3.55
N ILE A 17 29.32 -40.39 4.17
CA ILE A 17 28.36 -39.52 3.47
C ILE A 17 29.06 -38.68 2.38
N LYS A 18 30.22 -38.11 2.69
CA LYS A 18 30.99 -37.32 1.70
C LYS A 18 31.47 -38.17 0.54
N GLN A 19 32.01 -39.34 0.84
CA GLN A 19 32.48 -40.29 -0.18
C GLN A 19 31.33 -40.75 -1.08
N ILE A 20 30.17 -41.05 -0.51
CA ILE A 20 28.98 -41.48 -1.25
C ILE A 20 28.44 -40.34 -2.12
N ALA A 21 28.36 -39.12 -1.59
CA ALA A 21 27.97 -37.96 -2.39
C ALA A 21 28.94 -37.74 -3.57
N GLN A 22 30.24 -37.99 -3.37
CA GLN A 22 31.25 -37.89 -4.42
C GLN A 22 31.11 -39.00 -5.46
N CYS A 23 30.84 -40.24 -5.07
CA CYS A 23 30.58 -41.34 -6.00
C CYS A 23 29.29 -41.10 -6.82
N LEU A 24 28.20 -40.69 -6.17
CA LEU A 24 26.91 -40.44 -6.82
C LEU A 24 26.95 -39.25 -7.79
N LYS A 25 27.88 -38.31 -7.59
CA LYS A 25 28.10 -37.18 -8.51
C LYS A 25 28.43 -37.64 -9.93
N TYR A 26 29.12 -38.78 -10.09
CA TYR A 26 29.52 -39.32 -11.39
C TYR A 26 28.38 -40.06 -12.12
N LEU A 27 27.26 -40.34 -11.46
CA LEU A 27 26.10 -40.97 -12.10
C LEU A 27 25.20 -39.90 -12.75
N LEU A 28 25.56 -39.48 -13.97
CA LEU A 28 24.88 -38.40 -14.72
C LEU A 28 23.36 -38.63 -14.89
N ASN A 29 22.91 -39.89 -14.92
CA ASN A 29 21.51 -40.26 -15.12
C ASN A 29 20.72 -40.48 -13.81
N LEU A 30 21.32 -40.20 -12.66
CA LEU A 30 20.67 -40.41 -11.35
C LEU A 30 19.66 -39.29 -11.06
N LYS A 31 18.38 -39.56 -11.33
CA LYS A 31 17.27 -38.62 -11.04
C LYS A 31 16.65 -38.81 -9.67
N GLN A 32 16.65 -40.03 -9.14
CA GLN A 32 16.00 -40.38 -7.88
C GLN A 32 16.95 -41.15 -6.98
N ILE A 33 16.93 -40.84 -5.69
CA ILE A 33 17.66 -41.60 -4.69
C ILE A 33 16.82 -41.77 -3.42
N ASN A 34 16.82 -42.97 -2.86
CA ASN A 34 16.21 -43.24 -1.57
C ASN A 34 17.32 -43.60 -0.57
N ILE A 35 17.60 -42.67 0.34
CA ILE A 35 18.59 -42.82 1.41
C ILE A 35 17.95 -42.43 2.73
N THR A 36 17.93 -43.36 3.69
CA THR A 36 17.57 -43.05 5.07
C THR A 36 18.67 -42.24 5.75
N LEU A 37 18.48 -40.92 5.84
CA LEU A 37 19.38 -39.98 6.54
C LEU A 37 18.82 -39.64 7.93
N LYS A 38 19.70 -39.48 8.93
CA LYS A 38 19.27 -39.20 10.32
C LYS A 38 19.08 -37.70 10.59
N HIS A 39 19.76 -36.83 9.84
CA HIS A 39 19.72 -35.39 10.06
C HIS A 39 19.44 -34.59 8.78
N ASN A 40 18.59 -33.56 8.86
CA ASN A 40 18.27 -32.66 7.74
C ASN A 40 19.51 -31.99 7.12
N LYS A 41 20.58 -31.80 7.90
CA LYS A 41 21.86 -31.24 7.40
C LYS A 41 22.54 -32.16 6.38
N GLU A 42 22.35 -33.47 6.48
CA GLU A 42 22.91 -34.45 5.54
C GLU A 42 22.14 -34.43 4.23
N GLU A 43 20.81 -34.30 4.29
CA GLU A 43 19.94 -34.16 3.10
C GLU A 43 20.32 -32.90 2.30
N LEU A 44 20.51 -31.76 2.99
CA LEU A 44 21.02 -30.53 2.39
C LEU A 44 22.41 -30.69 1.77
N TYR A 45 23.27 -31.55 2.33
CA TYR A 45 24.59 -31.81 1.77
C TYR A 45 24.50 -32.57 0.44
N PHE A 46 23.60 -33.55 0.32
CA PHE A 46 23.34 -34.25 -0.95
C PHE A 46 22.76 -33.29 -2.00
N LEU A 47 21.80 -32.45 -1.60
CA LEU A 47 21.21 -31.42 -2.46
C LEU A 47 22.23 -30.43 -3.01
N LYS A 48 23.21 -30.03 -2.19
CA LYS A 48 24.24 -29.08 -2.61
C LYS A 48 25.25 -29.70 -3.57
N ASN A 49 25.52 -31.00 -3.46
CA ASN A 49 26.60 -31.66 -4.19
C ASN A 49 26.15 -32.44 -5.43
N ILE A 50 24.88 -32.86 -5.52
CA ILE A 50 24.33 -33.64 -6.65
C ILE A 50 23.25 -32.81 -7.34
N LYS A 51 23.65 -31.99 -8.32
CA LYS A 51 22.75 -31.05 -9.01
C LYS A 51 21.70 -31.74 -9.91
N GLN A 52 21.99 -32.95 -10.42
CA GLN A 52 21.09 -33.69 -11.33
C GLN A 52 19.94 -34.42 -10.63
N LEU A 53 19.90 -34.40 -9.30
CA LEU A 53 18.91 -35.13 -8.54
C LEU A 53 17.57 -34.37 -8.54
N GLU A 54 16.48 -35.05 -8.86
CA GLU A 54 15.12 -34.48 -8.89
C GLU A 54 14.30 -34.90 -7.64
N ILE A 55 14.55 -36.12 -7.14
CA ILE A 55 13.80 -36.75 -6.04
C ILE A 55 14.77 -37.37 -5.00
N ILE A 56 14.66 -36.96 -3.73
CA ILE A 56 15.29 -37.66 -2.58
C ILE A 56 14.16 -38.21 -1.70
N ASN A 57 14.18 -39.51 -1.38
CA ASN A 57 13.22 -40.11 -0.44
C ASN A 57 11.76 -39.82 -0.80
N ASN A 58 11.43 -39.92 -2.09
CA ASN A 58 10.13 -39.57 -2.66
C ASN A 58 9.70 -38.10 -2.45
N ARG A 59 10.61 -37.20 -2.06
CA ARG A 59 10.38 -35.75 -1.97
C ARG A 59 11.00 -35.03 -3.17
N CYS A 60 10.22 -34.17 -3.80
CA CYS A 60 10.66 -33.38 -4.93
C CYS A 60 11.57 -32.22 -4.47
N ILE A 61 12.80 -32.24 -4.96
CA ILE A 61 13.91 -31.37 -4.54
C ILE A 61 13.70 -29.92 -4.96
N ILE A 62 13.11 -29.72 -6.15
CA ILE A 62 12.86 -28.40 -6.74
C ILE A 62 12.05 -27.52 -5.77
N LYS A 63 11.05 -28.10 -5.10
CA LYS A 63 10.23 -27.38 -4.11
C LYS A 63 11.03 -26.98 -2.87
N ILE A 64 11.95 -27.83 -2.41
CA ILE A 64 12.77 -27.56 -1.21
C ILE A 64 13.81 -26.48 -1.49
N ILE A 65 14.46 -26.52 -2.66
CA ILE A 65 15.45 -25.52 -3.07
C ILE A 65 14.80 -24.14 -3.22
N ILE A 66 13.61 -24.07 -3.83
CA ILE A 66 12.86 -22.80 -3.98
C ILE A 66 12.54 -22.20 -2.60
N ILE A 67 12.02 -23.01 -1.67
CA ILE A 67 11.71 -22.55 -0.30
C ILE A 67 12.99 -22.08 0.41
N PHE A 68 14.10 -22.82 0.29
CA PHE A 68 15.36 -22.46 0.93
C PHE A 68 15.94 -21.15 0.36
N LEU A 69 15.91 -20.96 -0.95
CA LEU A 69 16.34 -19.73 -1.61
C LEU A 69 15.46 -18.53 -1.22
N GLN A 70 14.15 -18.73 -1.06
CA GLN A 70 13.24 -17.70 -0.56
C GLN A 70 13.55 -17.31 0.88
N ILE A 71 13.80 -18.28 1.76
CA ILE A 71 14.19 -18.02 3.17
C ILE A 71 15.52 -17.24 3.23
N GLN A 72 16.52 -17.64 2.44
CA GLN A 72 17.80 -16.93 2.36
C GLN A 72 17.64 -15.48 1.87
N LYS A 73 16.80 -15.24 0.85
CA LYS A 73 16.49 -13.88 0.38
C LYS A 73 15.83 -13.04 1.47
N ILE A 74 14.87 -13.60 2.21
CA ILE A 74 14.18 -12.90 3.31
C ILE A 74 15.16 -12.55 4.44
N LEU A 75 16.04 -13.49 4.83
CA LEU A 75 17.03 -13.25 5.88
C LEU A 75 18.05 -12.16 5.48
N ASN A 76 18.53 -12.19 4.24
CA ASN A 76 19.45 -11.17 3.73
C ASN A 76 18.76 -9.79 3.65
N PHE A 77 17.50 -9.74 3.24
CA PHE A 77 16.72 -8.50 3.21
C PHE A 77 16.51 -7.91 4.61
N GLN A 78 16.22 -8.75 5.62
CA GLN A 78 16.07 -8.30 7.00
C GLN A 78 17.38 -7.76 7.59
N ASN A 79 18.52 -8.40 7.29
CA ASN A 79 19.83 -7.94 7.75
C ASN A 79 20.23 -6.61 7.10
N ASN A 80 20.04 -6.48 5.79
CA ASN A 80 20.30 -5.22 5.08
C ASN A 80 19.40 -4.08 5.58
N LYS A 81 18.11 -4.35 5.84
CA LYS A 81 17.19 -3.36 6.40
C LYS A 81 17.61 -2.91 7.79
N LYS A 82 18.08 -3.82 8.66
CA LYS A 82 18.64 -3.46 9.98
C LYS A 82 19.89 -2.59 9.87
N GLN A 83 20.76 -2.88 8.90
CA GLN A 83 22.01 -2.14 8.70
C GLN A 83 21.76 -0.73 8.14
N ILE A 84 20.85 -0.60 7.17
CA ILE A 84 20.43 0.69 6.60
C ILE A 84 19.71 1.55 7.65
N MET A 85 18.82 0.95 8.46
CA MET A 85 18.16 1.67 9.55
C MET A 85 19.18 2.17 10.58
N ARG A 86 20.21 1.39 10.91
CA ARG A 86 21.29 1.81 11.83
C ARG A 86 22.12 2.97 11.26
N SER A 87 22.50 2.93 9.98
CA SER A 87 23.34 3.98 9.37
C SER A 87 22.57 5.29 9.14
N GLN A 88 21.33 5.22 8.68
CA GLN A 88 20.45 6.39 8.54
C GLN A 88 20.16 7.03 9.89
N TYR A 89 19.98 6.22 10.94
CA TYR A 89 19.75 6.69 12.30
C TYR A 89 20.95 7.44 12.90
N ILE A 90 22.17 6.92 12.75
CA ILE A 90 23.40 7.59 13.22
C ILE A 90 23.58 8.95 12.51
N ASN A 91 23.38 8.99 11.19
CA ASN A 91 23.51 10.23 10.42
C ASN A 91 22.43 11.26 10.74
N PHE A 92 21.17 10.83 10.92
CA PHE A 92 20.05 11.72 11.25
C PHE A 92 20.20 12.34 12.65
N ASN A 93 20.64 11.55 13.64
CA ASN A 93 20.87 12.05 15.00
C ASN A 93 22.05 13.01 15.10
N ASN A 94 23.12 12.76 14.34
CA ASN A 94 24.28 13.66 14.32
C ASN A 94 23.97 15.02 13.67
N LYS A 95 23.09 15.05 12.66
CA LYS A 95 22.66 16.30 12.01
C LYS A 95 21.63 17.08 12.83
N ILE A 96 20.60 16.42 13.38
CA ILE A 96 19.52 17.12 14.10
C ILE A 96 19.92 17.58 15.51
N SER A 97 20.83 16.87 16.19
CA SER A 97 21.27 17.28 17.52
C SER A 97 22.07 18.59 17.52
N LYS A 98 22.79 18.88 16.42
CA LYS A 98 23.65 20.07 16.33
C LYS A 98 22.97 21.30 15.76
N ILE A 99 22.03 21.15 14.82
CA ILE A 99 21.55 22.28 14.02
C ILE A 99 20.30 22.94 14.62
N ASN A 100 19.27 22.18 15.02
CA ASN A 100 17.97 22.81 15.32
C ASN A 100 17.78 23.27 16.78
N LYS A 101 18.51 22.69 17.74
CA LYS A 101 18.31 23.02 19.16
C LYS A 101 19.02 24.29 19.60
N LYS A 102 20.17 24.59 18.98
CA LYS A 102 20.93 25.80 19.25
C LYS A 102 20.20 27.03 18.71
N ILE A 103 19.66 26.94 17.49
CA ILE A 103 18.93 28.02 16.83
C ILE A 103 17.70 28.46 17.64
N ILE A 104 16.81 27.52 18.00
CA ILE A 104 15.56 27.87 18.71
C ILE A 104 15.84 28.52 20.07
N PHE A 105 16.84 28.03 20.82
CA PHE A 105 17.18 28.63 22.10
C PHE A 105 17.83 30.00 21.96
N ASP A 106 18.71 30.17 20.96
CA ASP A 106 19.34 31.46 20.67
C ASP A 106 18.28 32.50 20.26
N ASP A 107 17.26 32.10 19.49
CA ASP A 107 16.13 32.96 19.12
C ASP A 107 15.31 33.39 20.34
N ILE A 108 14.93 32.44 21.22
CA ILE A 108 14.22 32.74 22.47
C ILE A 108 15.06 33.71 23.33
N ARG A 109 16.36 33.46 23.44
CA ARG A 109 17.27 34.32 24.19
C ARG A 109 17.32 35.74 23.62
N GLN A 110 17.37 35.88 22.30
CA GLN A 110 17.36 37.18 21.63
C GLN A 110 16.05 37.93 21.89
N MET A 111 14.90 37.22 21.91
CA MET A 111 13.61 37.82 22.26
C MET A 111 13.59 38.36 23.70
N TYR A 112 14.16 37.64 24.66
CA TYR A 112 14.27 38.11 26.05
C TYR A 112 15.23 39.31 26.20
N GLN A 113 16.33 39.35 25.43
CA GLN A 113 17.27 40.48 25.45
C GLN A 113 16.62 41.78 24.98
N ASN A 114 15.81 41.71 23.92
CA ASN A 114 15.18 42.89 23.33
C ASN A 114 14.16 43.55 24.28
N ASN A 115 13.58 42.80 25.22
CA ASN A 115 12.54 43.27 26.12
C ASN A 115 13.06 43.65 27.53
N GLN A 116 14.37 43.81 27.70
CA GLN A 116 15.02 44.26 28.96
C GLN A 116 14.68 43.44 30.21
N PHE A 117 14.44 42.12 30.08
CA PHE A 117 14.28 41.28 31.27
C PHE A 117 15.63 41.09 31.99
N GLU A 118 15.77 41.64 33.21
CA GLU A 118 17.00 41.57 34.03
C GLU A 118 17.44 40.12 34.36
N ASN A 119 16.54 39.13 34.25
CA ASN A 119 16.78 37.73 34.64
C ASN A 119 17.38 36.82 33.55
N ASN A 120 18.01 37.38 32.51
CA ASN A 120 18.52 36.59 31.39
C ASN A 120 19.60 35.56 31.81
N GLN A 121 20.45 35.90 32.79
CA GLN A 121 21.47 34.98 33.29
C GLN A 121 20.86 33.76 34.00
N GLU A 122 19.80 33.96 34.77
CA GLU A 122 19.12 32.89 35.48
C GLU A 122 18.41 31.94 34.51
N LEU A 123 17.74 32.48 33.49
CA LEU A 123 17.08 31.69 32.44
C LEU A 123 18.08 30.83 31.66
N MET A 124 19.25 31.39 31.35
CA MET A 124 20.38 30.68 30.75
C MET A 124 20.86 29.53 31.63
N GLN A 125 21.07 29.76 32.92
CA GLN A 125 21.49 28.72 33.86
C GLN A 125 20.43 27.63 34.00
N GLN A 126 19.15 27.99 34.11
CA GLN A 126 18.05 27.03 34.17
C GLN A 126 18.01 26.14 32.93
N PHE A 127 18.12 26.73 31.73
CA PHE A 127 18.15 25.97 30.48
C PHE A 127 19.37 25.04 30.40
N GLN A 128 20.56 25.56 30.69
CA GLN A 128 21.80 24.77 30.67
C GLN A 128 21.73 23.60 31.67
N ASN A 129 21.25 23.84 32.88
CA ASN A 129 21.08 22.80 33.90
C ASN A 129 20.13 21.70 33.42
N GLN A 130 18.98 22.06 32.84
CA GLN A 130 18.03 21.08 32.32
C GLN A 130 18.58 20.30 31.13
N VAL A 131 19.25 20.96 30.18
CA VAL A 131 19.91 20.27 29.05
C VAL A 131 20.97 19.31 29.55
N HIS A 132 21.76 19.72 30.55
CA HIS A 132 22.80 18.88 31.13
C HIS A 132 22.21 17.64 31.84
N LEU A 133 21.10 17.81 32.58
CA LEU A 133 20.36 16.69 33.19
C LEU A 133 19.85 15.69 32.13
N ILE A 134 19.33 16.20 31.01
CA ILE A 134 18.83 15.38 29.91
C ILE A 134 19.97 14.62 29.22
N LEU A 135 21.11 15.28 29.00
CA LEU A 135 22.30 14.66 28.42
C LEU A 135 22.88 13.57 29.35
N ASN A 136 22.96 13.85 30.65
CA ASN A 136 23.42 12.87 31.63
C ASN A 136 22.49 11.65 31.69
N CYS A 137 21.16 11.87 31.66
CA CYS A 137 20.18 10.79 31.58
C CYS A 137 20.33 9.92 30.31
N LEU A 138 20.64 10.54 29.16
CA LEU A 138 20.88 9.81 27.91
C LEU A 138 22.20 9.04 27.96
N GLN A 139 23.26 9.64 28.49
CA GLN A 139 24.58 8.98 28.60
C GLN A 139 24.53 7.77 29.53
N GLN A 140 23.92 7.90 30.71
CA GLN A 140 23.79 6.79 31.67
C GLN A 140 23.01 5.60 31.08
N LYS A 141 22.00 5.86 30.24
CA LYS A 141 21.14 4.80 29.67
C LYS A 141 21.66 4.22 28.36
N ASN A 142 22.47 4.95 27.59
CA ASN A 142 23.04 4.46 26.34
C ASN A 142 24.03 3.29 26.54
N GLY A 143 24.66 3.17 27.72
CA GLY A 143 25.61 2.09 28.01
C GLY A 143 24.96 0.76 28.41
N LEU A 144 23.68 0.75 28.78
CA LEU A 144 23.06 -0.40 29.48
C LEU A 144 22.01 -1.15 28.65
N GLU A 145 21.51 -0.62 27.53
CA GLU A 145 20.39 -1.22 26.82
C GLU A 145 20.74 -1.69 25.40
N GLU A 146 20.72 -3.01 25.16
CA GLU A 146 20.91 -3.63 23.84
C GLU A 146 19.75 -3.37 22.86
N ASN A 147 18.58 -2.95 23.37
CA ASN A 147 17.39 -2.77 22.56
C ASN A 147 17.33 -1.39 21.90
N ILE A 148 17.60 -1.36 20.59
CA ILE A 148 17.52 -0.18 19.72
C ILE A 148 16.20 0.61 19.92
N PHE A 149 15.07 -0.07 20.14
CA PHE A 149 13.78 0.59 20.32
C PHE A 149 13.73 1.42 21.61
N LYS A 150 14.29 0.92 22.71
CA LYS A 150 14.32 1.67 23.97
C LYS A 150 15.21 2.91 23.88
N GLN A 151 16.36 2.80 23.21
CA GLN A 151 17.22 3.94 22.92
C GLN A 151 16.48 5.02 22.12
N TYR A 152 15.72 4.61 21.10
CA TYR A 152 14.88 5.52 20.32
C TYR A 152 13.82 6.22 21.18
N MET A 153 13.15 5.46 22.05
CA MET A 153 12.14 6.01 22.97
C MET A 153 12.73 7.01 23.96
N LEU A 154 13.91 6.71 24.52
CA LEU A 154 14.63 7.63 25.40
C LEU A 154 14.96 8.94 24.68
N GLN A 155 15.42 8.87 23.43
CA GLN A 155 15.72 10.06 22.64
C GLN A 155 14.49 10.91 22.33
N ILE A 156 13.36 10.29 21.98
CA ILE A 156 12.10 11.01 21.77
C ILE A 156 11.70 11.72 23.05
N LYS A 157 11.73 11.01 24.19
CA LYS A 157 11.40 11.59 25.49
C LYS A 157 12.29 12.80 25.81
N SER A 158 13.60 12.67 25.63
CA SER A 158 14.55 13.76 25.84
C SER A 158 14.34 14.94 24.89
N LYS A 159 14.01 14.69 23.61
CA LYS A 159 13.69 15.77 22.66
C LYS A 159 12.43 16.52 23.07
N TYR A 160 11.40 15.80 23.50
CA TYR A 160 10.16 16.40 23.97
C TYR A 160 10.35 17.20 25.25
N THR A 161 11.16 16.72 26.21
CA THR A 161 11.47 17.50 27.43
C THR A 161 12.15 18.83 27.12
N ILE A 162 13.05 18.87 26.13
CA ILE A 162 13.67 20.13 25.68
C ILE A 162 12.64 21.03 24.99
N TYR A 163 11.78 20.45 24.17
CA TYR A 163 10.69 21.18 23.52
C TYR A 163 9.74 21.82 24.54
N GLU A 164 9.31 21.06 25.55
CA GLU A 164 8.47 21.53 26.66
C GLU A 164 9.09 22.73 27.39
N LEU A 165 10.39 22.63 27.71
CA LEU A 165 11.12 23.72 28.34
C LEU A 165 11.13 24.98 27.47
N CYS A 166 11.51 24.86 26.19
CA CYS A 166 11.53 26.01 25.29
C CYS A 166 10.13 26.62 25.13
N PHE A 167 9.11 25.77 24.99
CA PHE A 167 7.73 26.21 24.78
C PHE A 167 7.16 26.90 26.02
N SER A 168 7.47 26.42 27.23
CA SER A 168 7.05 27.09 28.47
C SER A 168 7.64 28.49 28.57
N LYS A 169 8.92 28.68 28.18
CA LYS A 169 9.53 30.02 28.17
C LYS A 169 8.96 30.96 27.12
N ILE A 170 8.46 30.42 26.01
CA ILE A 170 7.72 31.20 25.01
C ILE A 170 6.35 31.61 25.58
N ILE A 171 5.68 30.74 26.34
CA ILE A 171 4.43 31.08 27.03
C ILE A 171 4.66 32.17 28.08
N ASP A 172 5.67 32.03 28.93
CA ASP A 172 6.06 33.04 29.93
C ASP A 172 6.29 34.41 29.26
N PHE A 173 6.94 34.40 28.09
CA PHE A 173 7.17 35.61 27.31
C PHE A 173 5.89 36.18 26.69
N ALA A 174 5.00 35.33 26.17
CA ALA A 174 3.73 35.74 25.58
C ALA A 174 2.79 36.38 26.63
N GLU A 175 2.84 35.91 27.88
CA GLU A 175 2.11 36.49 29.01
C GLU A 175 2.44 37.98 29.20
N SER A 176 3.70 38.35 28.99
CA SER A 176 4.16 39.75 29.11
C SER A 176 3.73 40.66 27.94
N ILE A 177 3.33 40.09 26.80
CA ILE A 177 3.00 40.85 25.58
C ILE A 177 1.50 41.03 25.44
N ASP A 178 0.75 39.93 25.39
CA ASP A 178 -0.69 39.94 25.12
C ASP A 178 -1.38 38.69 25.70
N SER A 179 -2.41 38.92 26.51
CA SER A 179 -3.25 37.88 27.10
C SER A 179 -3.94 36.96 26.09
N LEU A 180 -4.35 37.48 24.93
CA LEU A 180 -5.00 36.66 23.89
C LEU A 180 -3.99 35.72 23.22
N PHE A 181 -2.79 36.23 22.94
CA PHE A 181 -1.70 35.44 22.40
C PHE A 181 -1.24 34.36 23.39
N TYR A 182 -1.09 34.71 24.67
CA TYR A 182 -0.82 33.77 25.76
C TYR A 182 -1.82 32.62 25.78
N ASN A 183 -3.13 32.91 25.83
CA ASN A 183 -4.18 31.89 25.87
C ASN A 183 -4.13 30.96 24.65
N SER A 184 -3.82 31.52 23.48
CA SER A 184 -3.68 30.75 22.24
C SER A 184 -2.49 29.80 22.30
N LEU A 185 -1.34 30.25 22.82
CA LEU A 185 -0.14 29.41 22.97
C LEU A 185 -0.32 28.33 24.02
N VAL A 186 -0.96 28.62 25.15
CA VAL A 186 -1.30 27.62 26.18
C VAL A 186 -2.18 26.53 25.58
N SER A 187 -3.21 26.89 24.80
CA SER A 187 -4.06 25.91 24.13
C SER A 187 -3.30 25.03 23.13
N ILE A 188 -2.33 25.58 22.40
CA ILE A 188 -1.47 24.82 21.48
C ILE A 188 -0.54 23.88 22.25
N HIS A 189 0.05 24.36 23.35
CA HIS A 189 0.91 23.59 24.23
C HIS A 189 0.18 22.38 24.82
N ASP A 190 -1.00 22.60 25.39
CA ASP A 190 -1.85 21.52 25.94
C ASP A 190 -2.21 20.47 24.88
N SER A 191 -2.51 20.92 23.66
CA SER A 191 -2.79 20.05 22.52
C SER A 191 -1.59 19.19 22.16
N HIS A 192 -0.39 19.77 22.12
CA HIS A 192 0.86 19.04 21.86
C HIS A 192 1.20 18.07 22.99
N ALA A 193 0.98 18.45 24.24
CA ALA A 193 1.18 17.58 25.40
C ALA A 193 0.25 16.37 25.36
N LEU A 194 -1.00 16.56 24.97
CA LEU A 194 -1.96 15.47 24.78
C LEU A 194 -1.52 14.50 23.68
N ILE A 195 -1.08 15.01 22.53
CA ILE A 195 -0.56 14.20 21.41
C ILE A 195 0.66 13.38 21.86
N PHE A 196 1.59 14.00 22.59
CA PHE A 196 2.76 13.28 23.11
C PHE A 196 2.39 12.20 24.14
N LYS A 197 1.43 12.48 25.02
CA LYS A 197 0.89 11.49 25.97
C LYS A 197 0.23 10.31 25.25
N GLN A 198 -0.51 10.56 24.18
CA GLN A 198 -1.10 9.49 23.37
C GLN A 198 -0.04 8.65 22.65
N MET A 199 0.97 9.29 22.04
CA MET A 199 2.08 8.59 21.39
C MET A 199 2.90 7.75 22.36
N SER A 200 3.22 8.29 23.54
CA SER A 200 3.94 7.53 24.58
C SER A 200 3.15 6.32 25.07
N ASN A 201 1.83 6.45 25.27
CA ASN A 201 0.95 5.33 25.60
C ASN A 201 0.90 4.24 24.53
N GLN A 202 0.83 4.62 23.24
CA GLN A 202 0.89 3.67 22.14
C GLN A 202 2.23 2.92 22.10
N ASN A 203 3.34 3.63 22.36
CA ASN A 203 4.66 3.02 22.40
C ASN A 203 4.81 2.01 23.56
N TYR A 204 4.23 2.26 24.73
CA TYR A 204 4.18 1.27 25.81
C TYR A 204 3.42 0.01 25.40
N LYS A 205 2.29 0.14 24.68
CA LYS A 205 1.56 -1.02 24.14
C LYS A 205 2.41 -1.81 23.14
N ILE A 206 3.14 -1.13 22.26
CA ILE A 206 4.05 -1.77 21.31
C ILE A 206 5.15 -2.53 22.05
N GLN A 207 5.76 -1.91 23.07
CA GLN A 207 6.80 -2.56 23.86
C GLN A 207 6.28 -3.79 24.61
N PHE A 208 5.07 -3.71 25.19
CA PHE A 208 4.42 -4.85 25.82
C PHE A 208 4.20 -6.00 24.83
N LEU A 209 3.71 -5.70 23.62
CA LEU A 209 3.53 -6.70 22.56
C LEU A 209 4.86 -7.32 22.10
N GLN A 210 5.92 -6.53 21.98
CA GLN A 210 7.25 -7.02 21.63
C GLN A 210 7.84 -7.93 22.71
N ASN A 211 7.69 -7.57 23.99
CA ASN A 211 8.15 -8.39 25.09
C ASN A 211 7.40 -9.72 25.13
N ASN A 212 6.08 -9.70 24.96
CA ASN A 212 5.28 -10.92 24.86
C ASN A 212 5.76 -11.78 23.69
N TYR A 213 5.95 -11.18 22.51
CA TYR A 213 6.46 -11.90 21.34
C TYR A 213 7.83 -12.55 21.59
N ASN A 214 8.76 -11.83 22.21
CA ASN A 214 10.10 -12.36 22.51
C ASN A 214 10.05 -13.48 23.57
N GLN A 215 9.19 -13.37 24.59
CA GLN A 215 8.96 -14.44 25.56
C GLN A 215 8.36 -15.68 24.89
N TYR A 216 7.40 -15.51 23.98
CA TYR A 216 6.90 -16.62 23.16
C TYR A 216 8.01 -17.24 22.31
N GLN A 217 8.90 -16.43 21.75
CA GLN A 217 10.00 -16.90 20.90
C GLN A 217 11.03 -17.71 21.71
N GLN A 218 11.41 -17.26 22.90
CA GLN A 218 12.34 -17.96 23.79
C GLN A 218 11.78 -19.28 24.35
N ASN A 219 10.46 -19.36 24.56
CA ASN A 219 9.79 -20.59 25.00
C ASN A 219 9.56 -21.61 23.85
N THR A 220 10.01 -21.31 22.62
CA THR A 220 9.74 -22.13 21.42
C THR A 220 10.97 -22.77 20.78
N ASP A 221 11.90 -23.27 21.58
CA ASP A 221 12.90 -24.20 21.08
C ASP A 221 12.34 -25.64 21.03
N ASN A 222 12.16 -26.12 19.78
CA ASN A 222 12.15 -27.50 19.29
C ASN A 222 10.88 -28.37 19.21
N LYS A 223 9.70 -28.02 19.78
CA LYS A 223 8.50 -28.88 19.58
C LYS A 223 7.28 -28.24 18.88
N ASN A 224 7.19 -26.91 18.80
CA ASN A 224 5.94 -26.24 18.39
C ASN A 224 5.89 -25.65 16.98
N ILE A 225 6.93 -25.78 16.14
CA ILE A 225 6.87 -25.35 14.73
C ILE A 225 5.74 -26.09 13.97
N VAL A 226 5.46 -27.34 14.35
CA VAL A 226 4.35 -28.14 13.79
C VAL A 226 2.98 -27.65 14.28
N CYS A 227 2.89 -27.15 15.52
CA CYS A 227 1.64 -26.63 16.09
C CYS A 227 1.30 -25.25 15.49
N PHE A 228 2.27 -24.36 15.37
CA PHE A 228 2.07 -23.06 14.71
C PHE A 228 1.73 -23.19 13.23
N GLN A 229 2.31 -24.16 12.50
CA GLN A 229 1.88 -24.43 11.13
C GLN A 229 0.44 -24.93 11.03
N LYS A 230 -0.05 -25.70 12.02
CA LYS A 230 -1.45 -26.15 12.07
C LYS A 230 -2.40 -24.98 12.34
N ILE A 231 -2.07 -24.13 13.31
CA ILE A 231 -2.87 -22.95 13.67
C ILE A 231 -2.89 -21.94 12.52
N TYR A 232 -1.74 -21.64 11.89
CA TYR A 232 -1.70 -20.75 10.73
C TYR A 232 -2.48 -21.30 9.54
N LYS A 233 -2.41 -22.62 9.29
CA LYS A 233 -3.24 -23.27 8.26
C LYS A 233 -4.73 -23.18 8.58
N GLN A 234 -5.13 -23.34 9.84
CA GLN A 234 -6.53 -23.17 10.26
C GLN A 234 -7.00 -21.72 10.11
N LEU A 235 -6.19 -20.74 10.50
CA LEU A 235 -6.52 -19.32 10.34
C LEU A 235 -6.66 -18.91 8.88
N ILE A 236 -5.76 -19.39 8.01
CA ILE A 236 -5.88 -19.17 6.56
C ILE A 236 -7.15 -19.82 6.03
N LYS A 237 -7.47 -21.05 6.46
CA LYS A 237 -8.70 -21.75 6.05
C LYS A 237 -9.97 -20.98 6.45
N ILE A 238 -10.03 -20.48 7.69
CA ILE A 238 -11.14 -19.66 8.20
C ILE A 238 -11.27 -18.38 7.37
N LYS A 239 -10.16 -17.69 7.10
CA LYS A 239 -10.17 -16.47 6.29
C LYS A 239 -10.70 -16.71 4.88
N TYR A 240 -10.29 -17.80 4.23
CA TYR A 240 -10.81 -18.18 2.91
C TYR A 240 -12.29 -18.57 2.94
N GLN A 241 -12.75 -19.25 4.00
CA GLN A 241 -14.17 -19.58 4.15
C GLN A 241 -15.03 -18.33 4.33
N ASN A 242 -14.58 -17.35 5.12
CA ASN A 242 -15.31 -16.09 5.27
C ASN A 242 -15.40 -15.33 3.95
N GLN A 243 -14.32 -15.27 3.17
CA GLN A 243 -14.34 -14.66 1.83
C GLN A 243 -15.26 -15.40 0.85
N LEU A 244 -15.32 -16.73 0.92
CA LEU A 244 -16.27 -17.53 0.13
C LEU A 244 -17.72 -17.24 0.52
N ASN A 245 -17.99 -17.06 1.81
CA ASN A 245 -19.33 -16.73 2.31
C ASN A 245 -19.75 -15.32 1.87
N GLU A 246 -18.88 -14.33 2.02
CA GLU A 246 -19.13 -12.96 1.53
C GLU A 246 -19.40 -12.94 0.02
N LEU A 247 -18.63 -13.71 -0.76
CA LEU A 247 -18.84 -13.81 -2.21
C LEU A 247 -20.18 -14.49 -2.55
N ASN A 248 -20.57 -15.52 -1.79
CA ASN A 248 -21.85 -16.20 -1.98
C ASN A 248 -23.03 -15.30 -1.62
N GLU A 249 -22.91 -14.48 -0.57
CA GLU A 249 -23.91 -13.47 -0.21
C GLU A 249 -24.08 -12.44 -1.33
N GLN A 250 -22.99 -11.95 -1.93
CA GLN A 250 -23.05 -11.04 -3.09
C GLN A 250 -23.71 -11.70 -4.30
N ILE A 251 -23.39 -12.96 -4.60
CA ILE A 251 -24.05 -13.72 -5.68
C ILE A 251 -25.55 -13.84 -5.41
N GLN A 252 -25.95 -14.04 -4.16
CA GLN A 252 -27.36 -14.15 -3.78
C GLN A 252 -28.10 -12.83 -3.94
N GLN A 253 -27.51 -11.71 -3.50
CA GLN A 253 -28.05 -10.36 -3.71
C GLN A 253 -28.25 -10.06 -5.21
N LEU A 254 -27.23 -10.33 -6.03
CA LEU A 254 -27.33 -10.13 -7.49
C LEU A 254 -28.39 -11.02 -8.15
N LYS A 255 -28.61 -12.23 -7.65
CA LYS A 255 -29.71 -13.10 -8.11
C LYS A 255 -31.07 -12.53 -7.75
N GLU A 256 -31.22 -11.95 -6.56
CA GLU A 256 -32.46 -11.29 -6.15
C GLU A 256 -32.73 -10.03 -6.96
N GLU A 257 -31.71 -9.20 -7.22
CA GLU A 257 -31.82 -8.03 -8.09
C GLU A 257 -32.21 -8.42 -9.52
N ASN A 258 -31.54 -9.42 -10.11
CA ASN A 258 -31.89 -9.94 -11.43
C ASN A 258 -33.33 -10.47 -11.49
N LYS A 259 -33.79 -11.13 -10.42
CA LYS A 259 -35.18 -11.57 -10.32
C LYS A 259 -36.14 -10.37 -10.30
N GLN A 260 -35.83 -9.32 -9.55
CA GLN A 260 -36.63 -8.09 -9.53
C GLN A 260 -36.68 -7.40 -10.90
N TYR A 261 -35.55 -7.35 -11.62
CA TYR A 261 -35.52 -6.82 -12.99
C TYR A 261 -36.36 -7.65 -13.95
N LEU A 262 -36.27 -8.99 -13.85
CA LEU A 262 -37.09 -9.89 -14.66
C LEU A 262 -38.59 -9.70 -14.39
N ASP A 263 -38.99 -9.62 -13.12
CA ASP A 263 -40.38 -9.36 -12.73
C ASP A 263 -40.87 -8.00 -13.23
N LYS A 264 -40.00 -6.97 -13.22
CA LYS A 264 -40.31 -5.65 -13.78
C LYS A 264 -40.51 -5.70 -15.29
N ILE A 265 -39.66 -6.44 -16.02
CA ILE A 265 -39.81 -6.65 -17.46
C ILE A 265 -41.13 -7.37 -17.75
N ILE A 266 -41.41 -8.48 -17.06
CA ILE A 266 -42.67 -9.23 -17.22
C ILE A 266 -43.88 -8.32 -16.96
N ARG A 267 -43.82 -7.47 -15.92
CA ARG A 267 -44.90 -6.53 -15.59
C ARG A 267 -45.09 -5.48 -16.70
N LEU A 268 -44.01 -4.96 -17.27
CA LEU A 268 -44.09 -4.00 -18.38
C LEU A 268 -44.62 -4.65 -19.66
N SER A 269 -44.19 -5.87 -19.98
CA SER A 269 -44.69 -6.62 -21.15
C SER A 269 -46.19 -6.91 -21.02
N LYS A 270 -46.67 -7.33 -19.85
CA LYS A 270 -48.10 -7.57 -19.61
C LYS A 270 -48.97 -6.30 -19.67
N LEU A 271 -48.39 -5.12 -19.42
CA LEU A 271 -49.10 -3.85 -19.56
C LEU A 271 -49.18 -3.39 -21.03
N GLN A 272 -48.19 -3.72 -21.84
CA GLN A 272 -48.18 -3.39 -23.28
C GLN A 272 -49.16 -4.26 -24.09
N ASP A 273 -49.40 -5.51 -23.69
CA ASP A 273 -50.32 -6.40 -24.41
C ASP A 273 -51.81 -6.01 -24.28
N ASN A 274 -52.18 -5.11 -23.35
CA ASN A 274 -53.57 -4.71 -23.10
C ASN A 274 -53.96 -3.33 -23.66
N SER A 275 -53.05 -2.62 -24.33
CA SER A 275 -53.38 -1.32 -24.93
C SER A 275 -52.59 -1.11 -26.23
N TYR A 276 -53.30 -0.95 -27.34
CA TYR A 276 -52.81 -0.46 -28.64
C TYR A 276 -52.24 -1.46 -29.67
N ILE A 277 -52.82 -2.66 -29.80
CA ILE A 277 -52.73 -3.43 -31.06
C ILE A 277 -54.11 -3.54 -31.70
N LYS A 278 -54.64 -2.41 -32.14
CA LYS A 278 -55.57 -2.28 -33.27
C LYS A 278 -55.27 -0.93 -33.91
N GLU A 279 -54.82 -0.93 -35.17
CA GLU A 279 -55.12 0.07 -36.22
C GLU A 279 -53.99 0.56 -37.14
N TYR A 280 -52.74 0.12 -37.06
CA TYR A 280 -51.74 0.57 -38.04
C TYR A 280 -50.93 -0.55 -38.67
N THR A 281 -51.61 -1.40 -39.45
CA THR A 281 -50.96 -2.19 -40.51
C THR A 281 -51.88 -2.28 -41.71
N LYS A 282 -51.74 -1.31 -42.62
CA LYS A 282 -51.94 -1.44 -44.08
C LYS A 282 -51.45 -0.14 -44.72
N GLU A 283 -50.86 -0.28 -45.92
CA GLU A 283 -50.31 0.77 -46.79
C GLU A 283 -48.83 1.10 -46.60
N ASN A 284 -47.99 0.30 -47.29
CA ASN A 284 -46.93 0.76 -48.20
C ASN A 284 -45.98 -0.40 -48.51
N PHE A 285 -46.46 -1.31 -49.36
CA PHE A 285 -45.66 -2.31 -50.05
C PHE A 285 -46.00 -2.19 -51.54
N GLN A 286 -45.23 -1.37 -52.25
CA GLN A 286 -45.01 -1.43 -53.70
C GLN A 286 -44.25 -0.16 -54.09
N GLN A 287 -42.95 -0.29 -54.38
CA GLN A 287 -42.40 0.09 -55.68
C GLN A 287 -40.86 0.04 -55.65
N GLN A 288 -40.34 -0.48 -56.77
CA GLN A 288 -39.02 -0.22 -57.36
C GLN A 288 -37.87 -1.15 -56.96
N GLU A 289 -37.96 -2.35 -57.53
CA GLU A 289 -36.84 -2.95 -58.26
C GLU A 289 -36.46 -2.06 -59.47
N SER A 290 -35.18 -1.71 -59.56
CA SER A 290 -34.37 -1.45 -60.77
C SER A 290 -33.37 -0.32 -60.51
N ASN A 291 -32.10 -0.68 -60.30
CA ASN A 291 -30.94 0.05 -60.82
C ASN A 291 -29.63 -0.64 -60.43
N LYS A 292 -29.20 -1.56 -61.30
CA LYS A 292 -27.79 -1.96 -61.44
C LYS A 292 -27.08 -0.89 -62.26
N ARG A 293 -26.30 0.01 -61.65
CA ARG A 293 -25.22 0.76 -62.34
C ARG A 293 -24.06 1.11 -61.38
N THR A 294 -22.88 0.67 -61.81
CA THR A 294 -21.57 1.32 -61.65
C THR A 294 -21.06 1.61 -60.23
N PHE A 295 -20.15 0.75 -59.78
CA PHE A 295 -19.06 1.08 -58.86
C PHE A 295 -18.38 2.36 -59.34
N ARG A 296 -18.63 3.47 -58.64
CA ARG A 296 -17.73 4.62 -58.60
C ARG A 296 -17.11 4.63 -57.22
N ASP A 297 -15.78 4.60 -57.22
CA ASP A 297 -14.93 4.91 -56.09
C ASP A 297 -15.25 6.32 -55.59
N HIS A 298 -16.21 6.41 -54.68
CA HIS A 298 -16.34 7.57 -53.83
C HIS A 298 -15.38 7.40 -52.67
N ASN A 299 -14.26 8.14 -52.78
CA ASN A 299 -13.43 8.58 -51.68
C ASN A 299 -14.28 8.84 -50.44
N CYS A 300 -14.32 7.86 -49.54
CA CYS A 300 -14.88 7.96 -48.22
C CYS A 300 -13.85 8.68 -47.34
N SER A 301 -13.61 9.95 -47.65
CA SER A 301 -12.96 10.90 -46.75
C SER A 301 -14.00 11.38 -45.74
N GLN A 302 -14.64 10.44 -45.04
CA GLN A 302 -15.40 10.78 -43.84
C GLN A 302 -14.36 11.22 -42.82
N ILE A 303 -14.27 12.53 -42.64
CA ILE A 303 -13.66 13.17 -41.49
C ILE A 303 -14.29 12.50 -40.27
N GLN A 304 -13.61 11.50 -39.73
CA GLN A 304 -14.02 10.81 -38.50
C GLN A 304 -13.99 11.90 -37.43
N SER A 305 -15.16 12.42 -37.08
CA SER A 305 -15.29 13.34 -35.97
C SER A 305 -14.75 12.62 -34.75
N PHE A 306 -13.60 13.09 -34.26
CA PHE A 306 -12.99 12.56 -33.05
C PHE A 306 -14.04 12.61 -31.95
N LYS A 307 -14.58 11.45 -31.57
CA LYS A 307 -15.56 11.35 -30.49
C LYS A 307 -14.88 11.82 -29.21
N TYR A 308 -15.19 13.04 -28.79
CA TYR A 308 -14.78 13.54 -27.49
C TYR A 308 -15.49 12.71 -26.41
N LEU A 309 -14.71 12.15 -25.49
CA LEU A 309 -15.26 11.42 -24.36
C LEU A 309 -15.63 12.44 -23.29
N HIS A 310 -16.81 12.28 -22.68
CA HIS A 310 -17.12 13.07 -21.50
C HIS A 310 -16.17 12.69 -20.36
N ILE A 311 -15.79 13.64 -19.50
CA ILE A 311 -14.82 13.40 -18.41
C ILE A 311 -15.22 12.22 -17.50
N LYS A 312 -16.53 12.03 -17.25
CA LYS A 312 -17.06 10.88 -16.52
C LYS A 312 -16.73 9.55 -17.21
N GLN A 313 -16.94 9.46 -18.52
CA GLN A 313 -16.62 8.26 -19.31
C GLN A 313 -15.11 7.99 -19.32
N LEU A 314 -14.30 9.04 -19.42
CA LEU A 314 -12.83 8.90 -19.33
C LEU A 314 -12.41 8.33 -17.97
N LYS A 315 -13.01 8.81 -16.87
CA LYS A 315 -12.74 8.29 -15.52
C LYS A 315 -13.18 6.84 -15.34
N GLU A 316 -14.31 6.46 -15.93
CA GLU A 316 -14.77 5.07 -15.95
C GLU A 316 -13.75 4.17 -16.67
N ILE A 317 -13.29 4.58 -17.85
CA ILE A 317 -12.25 3.86 -18.62
C ILE A 317 -10.94 3.76 -17.81
N ILE A 318 -10.51 4.85 -17.16
CA ILE A 318 -9.31 4.85 -16.29
C ILE A 318 -9.46 3.81 -15.17
N ASN A 319 -10.62 3.78 -14.50
CA ASN A 319 -10.89 2.82 -13.43
C ASN A 319 -10.94 1.37 -13.95
N GLU A 320 -11.51 1.14 -15.13
CA GLU A 320 -11.48 -0.18 -15.78
C GLU A 320 -10.04 -0.64 -16.08
N ILE A 321 -9.19 0.25 -16.60
CA ILE A 321 -7.78 -0.07 -16.86
C ILE A 321 -7.06 -0.42 -15.55
N TYR A 322 -7.29 0.35 -14.49
CA TYR A 322 -6.67 0.11 -13.19
C TYR A 322 -7.10 -1.19 -12.53
N THR A 323 -8.38 -1.54 -12.59
CA THR A 323 -8.91 -2.80 -12.04
C THR A 323 -8.42 -4.00 -12.84
N SER A 324 -8.40 -3.89 -14.17
CA SER A 324 -7.80 -4.89 -15.06
C SER A 324 -6.31 -5.10 -14.77
N LYS A 325 -5.57 -4.00 -14.57
CA LYS A 325 -4.13 -4.03 -14.25
C LYS A 325 -3.85 -4.73 -12.93
N GLU A 326 -4.59 -4.38 -11.88
CA GLU A 326 -4.42 -5.00 -10.56
C GLU A 326 -4.68 -6.50 -10.58
N TRP A 327 -5.71 -6.95 -11.32
CA TRP A 327 -5.96 -8.37 -11.51
C TRP A 327 -4.80 -9.06 -12.26
N PHE A 328 -4.26 -8.41 -13.29
CA PHE A 328 -3.16 -8.93 -14.10
C PHE A 328 -1.84 -9.01 -13.33
N ASP A 329 -1.48 -7.98 -12.57
CA ASP A 329 -0.29 -7.98 -11.71
C ASP A 329 -0.34 -9.10 -10.67
N ASN A 330 -1.52 -9.31 -10.05
CA ASN A 330 -1.71 -10.42 -9.12
C ASN A 330 -1.49 -11.79 -9.79
N LYS A 331 -1.80 -11.92 -11.08
CA LYS A 331 -1.54 -13.13 -11.87
C LYS A 331 -0.04 -13.27 -12.19
N GLN A 332 0.63 -12.18 -12.59
CA GLN A 332 2.07 -12.18 -12.86
C GLN A 332 2.91 -12.47 -11.62
N ILE A 333 2.55 -11.90 -10.46
CA ILE A 333 3.19 -12.17 -9.16
C ILE A 333 3.11 -13.66 -8.83
N LYS A 334 1.95 -14.30 -9.03
CA LYS A 334 1.78 -15.75 -8.81
C LYS A 334 2.66 -16.58 -9.74
N GLN A 335 2.94 -16.08 -10.94
CA GLN A 335 3.77 -16.73 -11.95
C GLN A 335 5.27 -16.35 -11.83
N ASN A 336 5.63 -15.45 -10.90
CA ASN A 336 6.95 -14.85 -10.78
C ASN A 336 7.44 -14.18 -12.08
N LEU A 337 6.51 -13.59 -12.84
CA LEU A 337 6.82 -12.78 -14.02
C LEU A 337 6.98 -11.30 -13.62
N PRO A 338 7.82 -10.52 -14.34
CA PRO A 338 7.93 -9.09 -14.11
C PRO A 338 6.60 -8.37 -14.39
N SER A 339 6.25 -7.40 -13.55
CA SER A 339 5.09 -6.53 -13.79
C SER A 339 5.32 -5.65 -15.01
N GLN A 340 4.30 -5.57 -15.87
CA GLN A 340 4.30 -4.66 -17.02
C GLN A 340 3.96 -3.22 -16.63
N THR A 341 4.30 -2.24 -17.47
CA THR A 341 3.92 -0.84 -17.22
C THR A 341 2.44 -0.61 -17.47
N LEU A 342 1.86 0.42 -16.85
CA LEU A 342 0.45 0.80 -17.10
C LEU A 342 0.16 1.11 -18.58
N GLU A 343 1.10 1.71 -19.30
CA GLU A 343 0.97 2.00 -20.74
C GLU A 343 0.86 0.70 -21.56
N GLN A 344 1.76 -0.27 -21.32
CA GLN A 344 1.72 -1.58 -21.98
C GLN A 344 0.40 -2.30 -21.67
N HIS A 345 -0.01 -2.30 -20.40
CA HIS A 345 -1.28 -2.90 -19.99
C HIS A 345 -2.48 -2.23 -20.63
N MET A 346 -2.46 -0.91 -20.83
CA MET A 346 -3.54 -0.19 -21.50
C MET A 346 -3.75 -0.74 -22.92
N TYR A 347 -2.69 -0.91 -23.71
CA TYR A 347 -2.80 -1.46 -25.06
C TYR A 347 -3.27 -2.91 -25.06
N GLU A 348 -2.80 -3.74 -24.12
CA GLU A 348 -3.28 -5.11 -23.96
C GLU A 348 -4.76 -5.17 -23.58
N TYR A 349 -5.18 -4.33 -22.65
CA TYR A 349 -6.58 -4.18 -22.24
C TYR A 349 -7.47 -3.79 -23.42
N LEU A 350 -7.07 -2.78 -24.20
CA LEU A 350 -7.80 -2.36 -25.39
C LEU A 350 -7.84 -3.46 -26.45
N SER A 351 -6.73 -4.18 -26.63
CA SER A 351 -6.67 -5.32 -27.55
C SER A 351 -7.63 -6.45 -27.15
N GLN A 352 -7.75 -6.74 -25.85
CA GLN A 352 -8.70 -7.74 -25.33
C GLN A 352 -10.16 -7.26 -25.47
N LYS A 353 -10.42 -5.96 -25.27
CA LYS A 353 -11.77 -5.38 -25.29
C LYS A 353 -12.34 -5.23 -26.70
N TYR A 354 -11.52 -4.82 -27.68
CA TYR A 354 -11.99 -4.49 -29.04
C TYR A 354 -11.60 -5.52 -30.11
N GLY A 355 -10.55 -6.32 -29.89
CA GLY A 355 -10.11 -7.39 -30.80
C GLY A 355 -9.45 -6.95 -32.12
N LEU A 356 -9.85 -5.80 -32.69
CA LEU A 356 -9.33 -5.28 -33.96
C LEU A 356 -8.23 -4.24 -33.74
N LYS A 357 -7.07 -4.40 -34.40
CA LYS A 357 -5.91 -3.49 -34.26
C LYS A 357 -6.24 -2.03 -34.56
N ASN A 358 -7.03 -1.75 -35.59
CA ASN A 358 -7.41 -0.39 -35.95
C ASN A 358 -8.26 0.27 -34.87
N MET A 359 -9.26 -0.45 -34.33
CA MET A 359 -10.08 0.02 -33.22
C MET A 359 -9.24 0.27 -31.96
N VAL A 360 -8.25 -0.58 -31.66
CA VAL A 360 -7.34 -0.36 -30.52
C VAL A 360 -6.58 0.96 -30.66
N ILE A 361 -6.02 1.23 -31.84
CA ILE A 361 -5.26 2.46 -32.10
C ILE A 361 -6.18 3.69 -32.02
N GLU A 362 -7.35 3.63 -32.65
CA GLU A 362 -8.35 4.69 -32.59
C GLU A 362 -8.77 5.00 -31.14
N GLN A 363 -9.08 3.97 -30.35
CA GLN A 363 -9.49 4.14 -28.95
C GLN A 363 -8.34 4.63 -28.06
N ALA A 364 -7.11 4.15 -28.27
CA ALA A 364 -5.94 4.66 -27.56
C ALA A 364 -5.71 6.16 -27.85
N ASN A 365 -5.83 6.56 -29.12
CA ASN A 365 -5.71 7.98 -29.51
C ASN A 365 -6.81 8.84 -28.89
N VAL A 366 -8.05 8.35 -28.87
CA VAL A 366 -9.17 9.03 -28.19
C VAL A 366 -8.87 9.20 -26.71
N ILE A 367 -8.41 8.15 -26.01
CA ILE A 367 -8.04 8.24 -24.59
C ILE A 367 -6.93 9.28 -24.39
N ILE A 368 -5.82 9.19 -25.13
CA ILE A 368 -4.67 10.10 -24.99
C ILE A 368 -5.06 11.56 -25.25
N ASN A 369 -5.88 11.84 -26.27
CA ASN A 369 -6.34 13.19 -26.56
C ASN A 369 -7.24 13.75 -25.45
N ASN A 370 -8.15 12.93 -24.90
CA ASN A 370 -8.99 13.34 -23.78
C ASN A 370 -8.19 13.48 -22.47
N LEU A 371 -7.16 12.65 -22.24
CA LEU A 371 -6.22 12.82 -21.11
C LEU A 371 -5.53 14.18 -21.18
N LYS A 372 -4.99 14.55 -22.35
CA LYS A 372 -4.35 15.88 -22.54
C LYS A 372 -5.31 17.02 -22.21
N LYS A 373 -6.55 16.94 -22.74
CA LYS A 373 -7.60 17.95 -22.52
C LYS A 373 -7.98 18.09 -21.03
N TYR A 374 -8.31 16.97 -20.38
CA TYR A 374 -8.85 17.00 -19.01
C TYR A 374 -7.78 16.96 -17.91
N SER A 375 -6.49 16.86 -18.26
CA SER A 375 -5.38 16.82 -17.28
C SER A 375 -5.25 18.10 -16.44
N GLN A 376 -5.72 19.24 -16.95
CA GLN A 376 -5.72 20.51 -16.23
C GLN A 376 -6.94 20.67 -15.31
N GLU A 377 -8.09 20.13 -15.75
CA GLU A 377 -9.37 20.23 -15.03
C GLU A 377 -9.48 19.23 -13.88
N ASP A 378 -8.90 18.03 -14.03
CA ASP A 378 -9.09 16.94 -13.07
C ASP A 378 -7.81 16.24 -12.63
N ASN A 379 -7.64 16.16 -11.31
CA ASN A 379 -6.44 15.62 -10.69
C ASN A 379 -6.31 14.09 -10.84
N ASP A 380 -7.42 13.31 -10.93
CA ASP A 380 -7.33 11.86 -11.20
C ASP A 380 -6.80 11.62 -12.61
N VAL A 381 -7.32 12.38 -13.58
CA VAL A 381 -6.88 12.35 -14.97
C VAL A 381 -5.41 12.77 -15.09
N GLN A 382 -5.00 13.81 -14.37
CA GLN A 382 -3.61 14.26 -14.35
C GLN A 382 -2.65 13.20 -13.79
N VAL A 383 -3.00 12.57 -12.67
CA VAL A 383 -2.18 11.51 -12.06
C VAL A 383 -2.10 10.31 -12.99
N PHE A 384 -3.22 9.88 -13.58
CA PHE A 384 -3.23 8.82 -14.58
C PHE A 384 -2.29 9.14 -15.75
N THR A 385 -2.33 10.37 -16.27
CA THR A 385 -1.46 10.82 -17.36
C THR A 385 0.02 10.76 -16.98
N LYS A 386 0.38 11.17 -15.75
CA LYS A 386 1.78 11.09 -15.27
C LYS A 386 2.25 9.66 -15.08
N ILE A 387 1.39 8.78 -14.56
CA ILE A 387 1.70 7.36 -14.41
C ILE A 387 1.88 6.71 -15.78
N LEU A 388 1.00 7.02 -16.75
CA LEU A 388 1.10 6.50 -18.11
C LEU A 388 2.41 6.90 -18.80
N LYS A 389 2.93 8.10 -18.53
CA LYS A 389 4.23 8.58 -19.01
C LYS A 389 5.44 8.08 -18.20
N ASN A 390 5.22 7.25 -17.18
CA ASN A 390 6.24 6.82 -16.22
C ASN A 390 6.94 7.98 -15.47
N GLU A 391 6.29 9.14 -15.36
CA GLU A 391 6.76 10.28 -14.56
C GLU A 391 6.41 10.11 -13.07
N CYS A 392 5.49 9.19 -12.76
CA CYS A 392 4.99 8.91 -11.42
C CYS A 392 4.82 7.41 -11.19
N ASP A 393 5.07 6.93 -9.97
CA ASP A 393 4.86 5.53 -9.58
C ASP A 393 3.36 5.17 -9.62
N GLU A 394 3.02 3.99 -10.14
CA GLU A 394 1.66 3.46 -10.18
C GLU A 394 0.99 3.46 -8.80
N ASN A 395 1.77 3.24 -7.74
CA ASN A 395 1.27 3.23 -6.36
C ASN A 395 0.86 4.61 -5.84
N PHE A 396 1.24 5.70 -6.52
CA PHE A 396 0.89 7.06 -6.10
C PHE A 396 -0.63 7.30 -6.08
N ARG A 397 -1.39 6.58 -6.91
CA ARG A 397 -2.88 6.64 -6.90
C ARG A 397 -3.46 6.32 -5.52
N TYR A 398 -2.82 5.42 -4.76
CA TYR A 398 -3.27 5.06 -3.41
C TYR A 398 -3.00 6.18 -2.41
N VAL A 399 -1.85 6.84 -2.54
CA VAL A 399 -1.49 8.01 -1.72
C VAL A 399 -2.44 9.16 -2.01
N GLN A 400 -2.73 9.44 -3.28
CA GLN A 400 -3.73 10.42 -3.69
C GLN A 400 -5.11 10.10 -3.12
N GLY A 401 -5.54 8.83 -3.18
CA GLY A 401 -6.82 8.38 -2.61
C GLY A 401 -6.89 8.56 -1.09
N GLN A 402 -5.82 8.27 -0.36
CA GLN A 402 -5.73 8.51 1.08
C GLN A 402 -5.79 10.00 1.40
N LEU A 403 -5.02 10.82 0.68
CA LEU A 403 -5.00 12.27 0.86
C LEU A 403 -6.39 12.88 0.63
N LYS A 404 -7.11 12.45 -0.42
CA LYS A 404 -8.48 12.87 -0.69
C LYS A 404 -9.42 12.54 0.47
N LYS A 405 -9.32 11.33 1.04
CA LYS A 405 -10.11 10.92 2.21
C LYS A 405 -9.78 11.76 3.44
N THR A 406 -8.49 11.97 3.74
CA THR A 406 -8.07 12.80 4.87
C THR A 406 -8.55 14.24 4.72
N ILE A 407 -8.46 14.84 3.53
CA ILE A 407 -8.99 16.19 3.28
C ILE A 407 -10.50 16.22 3.48
N GLN A 408 -11.23 15.21 2.99
CA GLN A 408 -12.68 15.11 3.20
C GLN A 408 -13.01 15.01 4.70
N GLU A 409 -12.31 14.16 5.44
CA GLU A 409 -12.50 14.00 6.90
C GLU A 409 -12.20 15.30 7.65
N LEU A 410 -11.08 15.97 7.35
CA LEU A 410 -10.71 17.24 7.97
C LEU A 410 -11.72 18.34 7.64
N LEU A 411 -12.16 18.44 6.39
CA LEU A 411 -13.19 19.40 5.98
C LEU A 411 -14.51 19.10 6.70
N PHE A 412 -14.89 17.82 6.81
CA PHE A 412 -16.07 17.40 7.54
C PHE A 412 -15.98 17.77 9.03
N MET A 413 -14.86 17.48 9.69
CA MET A 413 -14.64 17.85 11.10
C MET A 413 -14.68 19.37 11.30
N HIS A 414 -14.07 20.13 10.40
CA HIS A 414 -14.10 21.59 10.43
C HIS A 414 -15.51 22.16 10.26
N LEU A 415 -16.28 21.66 9.29
CA LEU A 415 -17.68 22.05 9.07
C LEU A 415 -18.58 21.70 10.26
N LYS A 416 -18.34 20.52 10.87
CA LYS A 416 -19.04 20.07 12.08
C LYS A 416 -18.73 20.98 13.27
N GLY A 417 -17.48 21.40 13.43
CA GLY A 417 -17.07 22.37 14.44
C GLY A 417 -17.73 23.74 14.25
N LYS A 418 -17.83 24.22 13.01
CA LYS A 418 -18.50 25.50 12.68
C LYS A 418 -20.03 25.45 12.82
N ASN A 419 -20.65 24.28 12.64
CA ASN A 419 -22.11 24.13 12.63
C ASN A 419 -22.57 22.92 13.47
N PRO A 420 -22.46 22.98 14.81
CA PRO A 420 -22.75 21.82 15.67
C PRO A 420 -24.23 21.38 15.64
N LEU A 421 -25.16 22.28 15.33
CA LEU A 421 -26.60 22.00 15.31
C LEU A 421 -27.10 21.41 13.98
N LYS A 422 -26.27 21.34 12.95
CA LYS A 422 -26.67 20.81 11.63
C LYS A 422 -26.63 19.28 11.64
N THR A 423 -27.65 18.65 11.06
CA THR A 423 -27.70 17.20 10.89
C THR A 423 -26.64 16.72 9.91
N ASN A 424 -26.15 15.48 10.07
CA ASN A 424 -25.10 14.91 9.21
C ASN A 424 -25.43 14.97 7.71
N GLU A 425 -26.69 14.83 7.32
CA GLU A 425 -27.11 14.94 5.91
C GLU A 425 -26.93 16.35 5.33
N THR A 426 -27.26 17.38 6.11
CA THR A 426 -27.06 18.77 5.69
C THR A 426 -25.57 19.12 5.63
N GLN A 427 -24.78 18.56 6.55
CA GLN A 427 -23.31 18.70 6.53
C GLN A 427 -22.68 18.05 5.30
N ASN A 428 -23.13 16.86 4.89
CA ASN A 428 -22.65 16.21 3.67
C ASN A 428 -22.98 17.01 2.41
N LYS A 429 -24.19 17.59 2.33
CA LYS A 429 -24.58 18.47 1.20
C LYS A 429 -23.70 19.72 1.13
N TRP A 430 -23.38 20.31 2.29
CA TRP A 430 -22.49 21.47 2.38
C TRP A 430 -21.06 21.11 1.97
N GLN A 431 -20.54 19.99 2.45
CA GLN A 431 -19.22 19.50 2.08
C GLN A 431 -19.10 19.27 0.57
N ILE A 432 -20.11 18.66 -0.07
CA ILE A 432 -20.12 18.46 -1.52
C ILE A 432 -20.15 19.82 -2.25
N LYS A 433 -20.91 20.80 -1.76
CA LYS A 433 -20.97 22.13 -2.34
C LYS A 433 -19.63 22.85 -2.24
N GLU A 434 -19.03 22.89 -1.06
CA GLU A 434 -17.76 23.57 -0.80
C GLU A 434 -16.60 22.91 -1.57
N LEU A 435 -16.59 21.58 -1.71
CA LEU A 435 -15.63 20.88 -2.57
C LEU A 435 -15.79 21.25 -4.05
N LYS A 436 -17.02 21.42 -4.55
CA LYS A 436 -17.26 21.90 -5.91
C LYS A 436 -16.79 23.35 -6.08
N ASP A 437 -17.04 24.20 -5.10
CA ASP A 437 -16.64 25.60 -5.13
C ASP A 437 -15.10 25.73 -5.12
N ILE A 438 -14.40 24.94 -4.31
CA ILE A 438 -12.92 24.86 -4.31
C ILE A 438 -12.37 24.34 -5.64
N GLN A 439 -13.04 23.35 -6.25
CA GLN A 439 -12.65 22.86 -7.58
C GLN A 439 -12.83 23.94 -8.66
N ASN A 440 -13.91 24.72 -8.59
CA ASN A 440 -14.18 25.80 -9.53
C ASN A 440 -13.20 26.97 -9.36
N LEU A 441 -12.77 27.27 -8.13
CA LEU A 441 -11.80 28.33 -7.84
C LEU A 441 -10.38 28.03 -8.36
N ARG A 442 -10.05 26.77 -8.64
CA ARG A 442 -8.76 26.40 -9.26
C ARG A 442 -8.74 26.54 -10.79
N ASN A 443 -9.90 26.73 -11.42
CA ASN A 443 -10.02 26.92 -12.86
C ASN A 443 -9.99 28.41 -13.28
N PHE A 444 -9.74 29.31 -12.33
CA PHE A 444 -9.34 30.70 -12.52
C PHE A 444 -7.87 30.84 -12.13
#